data_AF-A0AAP8D3A3-F1
#
_entry.id   AF-A0AAP8D3A3-F1
#
_cell.length_a   1.000
_cell.length_b   1.000
_cell.length_c   1.000
_cell.angle_alpha   90.00
_cell.angle_beta   90.00
_cell.angle_gamma   90.00
#
_symmetry.space_group_name_H-M   'P 1'
#
loop_
_entity.id
_entity.type
_entity.pdbx_description
1 polymer ?
#
loop_
_entity_poly.entity_id
_entity_poly.type
_entity_poly.pdbx_seq_one_letter_code
_entity_poly.pdbx_strand_id
1 'polypeptide(L)'
;MTIIRYVLCVIVSLLVTLFAMLLVNWWAPAFCDAQGNLPRWLKWFQTFDASCDAGWRDGYIDASWGGTPVRRFFARVYWLYRNPAYGWDYWPLGVPFVPTDWRVVRYVDTDVLTLFVAISSVGFNVYYHGRWGMLKVGWKAWNCWGGTTWNTVPFGPEWRVPVVFTLTPFKRKQ
;
A
#
# COMPACT_ATOMS: atom_id res chain seq x y z
N MET A 1 -19.96 -0.48 -10.80
CA MET A 1 -19.78 0.77 -10.01
C MET A 1 -18.86 1.72 -10.78
N THR A 2 -19.13 3.02 -10.67
CA THR A 2 -18.65 4.06 -11.60
C THR A 2 -17.23 4.53 -11.31
N ILE A 3 -16.44 4.71 -12.37
CA ILE A 3 -15.12 5.37 -12.41
C ILE A 3 -15.09 6.66 -11.56
N ILE A 4 -16.22 7.35 -11.45
CA ILE A 4 -16.43 8.53 -10.59
C ILE A 4 -16.03 8.25 -9.13
N ARG A 5 -16.48 7.15 -8.53
CA ARG A 5 -16.12 6.80 -7.14
C ARG A 5 -14.60 6.65 -7.00
N TYR A 6 -13.97 5.97 -7.96
CA TYR A 6 -12.51 5.81 -7.96
C TYR A 6 -11.80 7.16 -8.01
N VAL A 7 -12.20 8.05 -8.91
CA VAL A 7 -11.60 9.40 -9.04
C VAL A 7 -11.73 10.18 -7.74
N LEU A 8 -12.91 10.17 -7.10
CA LEU A 8 -13.12 10.82 -5.81
C LEU A 8 -12.23 10.22 -4.71
N CYS A 9 -12.14 8.89 -4.61
CA CYS A 9 -11.26 8.22 -3.65
C CYS A 9 -9.79 8.57 -3.90
N VAL A 10 -9.34 8.67 -5.14
CA VAL A 10 -7.96 9.08 -5.47
C VAL A 10 -7.70 10.51 -5.06
N ILE A 11 -8.61 11.44 -5.32
CA ILE A 11 -8.46 12.84 -4.87
C ILE A 11 -8.31 12.90 -3.35
N VAL A 12 -9.17 12.19 -2.61
CA VAL A 12 -9.07 12.13 -1.14
C VAL A 12 -7.76 11.48 -0.69
N SER A 13 -7.37 10.35 -1.29
CA SER A 13 -6.10 9.67 -1.00
C SER A 13 -4.89 10.59 -1.21
N LEU A 14 -4.86 11.36 -2.31
CA LEU A 14 -3.79 12.31 -2.59
C LEU A 14 -3.75 13.47 -1.58
N LEU A 15 -4.91 14.02 -1.21
CA LEU A 15 -5.01 15.09 -0.21
C LEU A 15 -4.52 14.60 1.16
N VAL A 16 -4.94 13.41 1.59
CA VAL A 16 -4.51 12.84 2.87
C VAL A 16 -3.05 12.44 2.83
N THR A 17 -2.55 11.93 1.70
CA THR A 17 -1.12 11.65 1.51
C THR A 17 -0.29 12.93 1.67
N LEU A 18 -0.70 14.03 1.04
CA LEU A 18 -0.04 15.32 1.16
C LEU A 18 -0.08 15.82 2.62
N PHE A 19 -1.24 15.74 3.27
CA PHE A 19 -1.40 16.06 4.69
C PHE A 19 -0.44 15.24 5.56
N ALA A 20 -0.38 13.93 5.36
CA ALA A 20 0.49 13.04 6.13
C ALA A 20 1.98 13.38 5.93
N MET A 21 2.39 13.61 4.68
CA MET A 21 3.77 13.95 4.33
C MET A 21 4.22 15.28 4.92
N LEU A 22 3.36 16.30 4.92
CA LEU A 22 3.70 17.65 5.38
C LEU A 22 3.54 17.82 6.89
N LEU A 23 2.51 17.20 7.48
CA LEU A 23 2.02 17.57 8.80
C LEU A 23 2.09 16.45 9.83
N VAL A 24 2.39 15.19 9.46
CA VAL A 24 2.30 14.06 10.41
C VAL A 24 3.59 13.24 10.47
N ASN A 25 4.07 12.75 9.33
CA ASN A 25 5.06 11.65 9.28
C ASN A 25 6.43 12.00 9.84
N TRP A 26 6.78 13.29 9.91
CA TRP A 26 8.07 13.73 10.43
C TRP A 26 8.15 13.75 11.96
N TRP A 27 7.03 13.75 12.69
CA TRP A 27 7.01 13.71 14.17
C TRP A 27 6.26 12.52 14.75
N ALA A 28 5.27 11.98 14.04
CA ALA A 28 4.45 10.86 14.53
C ALA A 28 5.25 9.67 15.08
N PRO A 29 6.40 9.27 14.49
CA PRO A 29 7.21 8.18 15.02
C PRO A 29 7.73 8.34 16.45
N ALA A 30 7.73 9.56 17.00
CA ALA A 30 8.08 9.80 18.40
C ALA A 30 7.09 9.14 19.37
N PHE A 31 5.85 8.86 18.91
CA PHE A 31 4.79 8.23 19.67
C PHE A 31 4.72 6.72 19.49
N CYS A 32 5.66 6.11 18.75
CA CYS A 32 5.68 4.67 18.56
C CYS A 32 5.95 3.93 19.87
N ASP A 33 5.19 2.86 20.11
CA ASP A 33 5.43 1.93 21.23
C ASP A 33 6.71 1.09 21.04
N ALA A 34 6.97 0.21 22.00
CA ALA A 34 8.13 -0.70 21.98
C ALA A 34 8.11 -1.67 20.79
N GLN A 35 6.94 -1.95 20.22
CA GLN A 35 6.74 -2.80 19.05
C GLN A 35 6.81 -2.00 17.74
N GLY A 36 6.98 -0.67 17.80
CA GLY A 36 7.07 0.22 16.65
C GLY A 36 5.71 0.62 16.08
N ASN A 37 4.63 0.48 16.84
CA ASN A 37 3.29 0.87 16.40
C ASN A 37 2.91 2.27 16.89
N LEU A 38 2.25 3.03 16.02
CA LEU A 38 1.61 4.28 16.35
C LEU A 38 0.36 4.06 17.23
N PRO A 39 0.01 5.01 18.11
CA PRO A 39 -1.22 4.96 18.89
C PRO A 39 -2.45 5.00 17.99
N ARG A 40 -3.60 4.53 18.49
CA ARG A 40 -4.84 4.35 17.69
C ARG A 40 -5.23 5.56 16.84
N TRP A 41 -5.09 6.77 17.37
CA TRP A 41 -5.46 8.01 16.67
C TRP A 41 -4.50 8.38 15.52
N LEU A 42 -3.26 7.87 15.52
CA LEU A 42 -2.28 8.00 14.44
C LEU A 42 -2.19 6.77 13.54
N LYS A 43 -2.93 5.70 13.87
CA LYS A 43 -2.80 4.41 13.20
C LYS A 43 -3.13 4.49 11.70
N TRP A 44 -3.94 5.48 11.30
CA TRP A 44 -4.29 5.75 9.91
C TRP A 44 -3.09 6.08 9.00
N PHE A 45 -1.99 6.57 9.58
CA PHE A 45 -0.76 6.91 8.87
C PHE A 45 0.25 5.76 8.88
N GLN A 46 0.02 4.74 9.71
CA GLN A 46 0.82 3.53 9.70
C GLN A 46 0.37 2.61 8.55
N THR A 47 1.31 1.81 8.06
CA THR A 47 1.01 0.61 7.30
C THR A 47 0.11 -0.34 8.10
N PHE A 48 -0.95 -0.86 7.49
CA PHE A 48 -1.89 -1.77 8.16
C PHE A 48 -1.32 -3.18 8.39
N ASP A 49 -0.32 -3.54 7.61
CA ASP A 49 0.31 -4.86 7.52
C ASP A 49 1.65 -4.95 8.26
N ALA A 50 2.18 -3.83 8.76
CA ALA A 50 3.52 -3.78 9.34
C ALA A 50 3.67 -2.66 10.39
N SER A 51 4.58 -2.84 11.35
CA SER A 51 4.98 -1.77 12.28
C SER A 51 5.92 -0.77 11.61
N CYS A 52 6.17 0.38 12.23
CA CYS A 52 7.12 1.36 11.70
C CYS A 52 8.58 0.87 11.75
N ASP A 53 8.85 -0.18 12.52
CA ASP A 53 10.18 -0.81 12.60
C ASP A 53 10.44 -1.82 11.47
N ALA A 54 9.40 -2.22 10.72
CA ALA A 54 9.53 -3.18 9.61
C ALA A 54 10.58 -2.75 8.58
N GLY A 55 10.77 -1.44 8.36
CA GLY A 55 11.77 -0.92 7.45
C GLY A 55 13.18 -1.47 7.71
N TRP A 56 13.65 -1.41 8.96
CA TRP A 56 15.00 -1.88 9.32
C TRP A 56 15.02 -3.33 9.82
N ARG A 57 13.89 -3.88 10.30
CA ARG A 57 13.79 -5.27 10.74
C ARG A 57 13.70 -6.26 9.59
N ASP A 58 13.00 -5.88 8.52
CA ASP A 58 12.66 -6.78 7.41
C ASP A 58 13.57 -6.56 6.18
N GLY A 59 14.66 -5.80 6.35
CA GLY A 59 15.69 -5.62 5.33
C GLY A 59 15.39 -4.60 4.23
N TYR A 60 14.38 -3.73 4.39
CA TYR A 60 14.13 -2.63 3.45
C TYR A 60 15.13 -1.46 3.61
N ILE A 61 15.74 -1.35 4.80
CA ILE A 61 16.76 -0.39 5.20
C ILE A 61 17.82 -1.20 5.97
N ASP A 62 19.06 -0.73 5.95
CA ASP A 62 20.15 -1.34 6.72
C ASP A 62 19.80 -1.47 8.21
N ALA A 63 20.07 -2.64 8.79
CA ALA A 63 19.68 -2.96 10.16
C ALA A 63 20.31 -2.03 11.22
N SER A 64 21.46 -1.41 10.94
CA SER A 64 22.11 -0.46 11.85
C SER A 64 21.26 0.79 12.11
N TRP A 65 20.25 1.05 11.28
CA TRP A 65 19.29 2.13 11.52
C TRP A 65 18.42 1.86 12.74
N GLY A 66 18.18 0.61 13.13
CA GLY A 66 17.46 0.27 14.36
C GLY A 66 18.29 0.40 15.65
N GLY A 67 19.61 0.54 15.51
CA GLY A 67 20.60 0.36 16.59
C GLY A 67 20.69 1.48 17.61
N THR A 68 20.21 2.70 17.29
CA THR A 68 20.14 3.82 18.25
C THR A 68 18.76 4.47 18.22
N PRO A 69 18.32 5.13 19.30
CA PRO A 69 17.01 5.79 19.32
C PRO A 69 16.83 6.81 18.19
N VAL A 70 17.86 7.62 17.90
CA VAL A 70 17.82 8.64 16.85
C VAL A 70 17.74 8.01 15.46
N ARG A 71 18.59 7.03 15.14
CA ARG A 71 18.54 6.34 13.85
C ARG A 71 17.20 5.61 13.67
N ARG A 72 16.68 4.99 14.74
CA ARG A 72 15.41 4.28 14.70
C ARG A 72 14.26 5.22 14.42
N PHE A 73 14.27 6.41 15.02
CA PHE A 73 13.30 7.45 14.71
C PHE A 73 13.33 7.80 13.21
N PHE A 74 14.50 8.10 12.64
CA PHE A 74 14.61 8.41 11.20
C PHE A 74 14.23 7.23 10.30
N ALA A 75 14.53 5.99 10.71
CA ALA A 75 14.10 4.79 9.98
C ALA A 75 12.57 4.69 9.91
N ARG A 76 11.89 4.95 11.03
CA ARG A 76 10.43 4.97 11.11
C ARG A 76 9.84 6.12 10.29
N VAL A 77 10.43 7.31 10.34
CA VAL A 77 10.05 8.44 9.49
C VAL A 77 10.12 8.03 8.02
N TYR A 78 11.28 7.53 7.57
CA TYR A 78 11.46 7.04 6.20
C TYR A 78 10.43 5.97 5.81
N TRP A 79 10.16 5.03 6.73
CA TRP A 79 9.15 3.99 6.51
C TRP A 79 7.75 4.56 6.27
N LEU A 80 7.33 5.56 7.06
CA LEU A 80 6.04 6.22 6.87
C LEU A 80 5.98 6.96 5.53
N TYR A 81 7.06 7.65 5.11
CA TYR A 81 7.09 8.35 3.82
C TYR A 81 6.92 7.43 2.60
N ARG A 82 7.19 6.12 2.73
CA ARG A 82 6.96 5.15 1.66
C ARG A 82 5.47 4.96 1.34
N ASN A 83 4.60 4.94 2.36
CA ASN A 83 3.15 4.89 2.20
C ASN A 83 2.49 5.81 3.25
N PRO A 84 2.46 7.13 3.01
CA PRO A 84 2.18 8.13 4.04
C PRO A 84 0.84 8.01 4.75
N ALA A 85 -0.16 7.47 4.08
CA ALA A 85 -1.55 7.41 4.56
C ALA A 85 -2.15 6.01 4.35
N TYR A 86 -1.35 4.95 4.49
CA TYR A 86 -1.76 3.63 4.00
C TYR A 86 -3.01 3.08 4.71
N GLY A 87 -3.22 3.44 5.98
CA GLY A 87 -4.45 3.12 6.68
C GLY A 87 -5.68 3.82 6.09
N TRP A 88 -5.57 5.09 5.70
CA TRP A 88 -6.65 5.79 5.01
C TRP A 88 -7.02 5.11 3.68
N ASP A 89 -6.01 4.70 2.92
CA ASP A 89 -6.23 4.01 1.65
C ASP A 89 -6.94 2.66 1.84
N TYR A 90 -6.68 1.99 2.98
CA TYR A 90 -7.24 0.70 3.32
C TYR A 90 -8.65 0.78 3.89
N TRP A 91 -8.85 1.46 5.03
CA TRP A 91 -10.11 1.42 5.78
C TRP A 91 -11.18 2.35 5.18
N PRO A 92 -11.04 3.69 5.21
CA PRO A 92 -12.00 4.61 4.62
C PRO A 92 -12.20 4.45 3.11
N LEU A 93 -11.09 4.31 2.36
CA LEU A 93 -11.13 4.38 0.89
C LEU A 93 -11.10 3.01 0.21
N GLY A 94 -10.75 1.96 0.94
CA GLY A 94 -10.73 0.60 0.41
C GLY A 94 -12.14 0.03 0.23
N VAL A 95 -12.18 -1.09 -0.47
CA VAL A 95 -13.42 -1.85 -0.70
C VAL A 95 -13.30 -3.25 -0.12
N PRO A 96 -14.42 -3.87 0.29
CA PRO A 96 -14.44 -5.29 0.62
C PRO A 96 -13.91 -6.13 -0.55
N PHE A 97 -13.17 -7.18 -0.22
CA PHE A 97 -12.68 -8.14 -1.20
C PHE A 97 -13.42 -9.46 -1.04
N VAL A 98 -14.29 -9.76 -2.00
CA VAL A 98 -14.99 -11.05 -2.08
C VAL A 98 -14.47 -11.78 -3.32
N PRO A 99 -13.69 -12.86 -3.18
CA PRO A 99 -13.04 -13.52 -4.33
C PRO A 99 -13.97 -13.83 -5.50
N THR A 100 -15.22 -14.23 -5.23
CA THR A 100 -16.23 -14.58 -6.25
C THR A 100 -16.78 -13.38 -7.02
N ASP A 101 -16.63 -12.15 -6.51
CA ASP A 101 -17.03 -10.91 -7.21
C ASP A 101 -15.94 -10.40 -8.16
N TRP A 102 -14.69 -10.86 -7.99
CA TRP A 102 -13.56 -10.41 -8.80
C TRP A 102 -13.25 -11.40 -9.93
N ARG A 103 -13.18 -10.86 -11.15
CA ARG A 103 -12.77 -11.57 -12.36
C ARG A 103 -11.42 -11.05 -12.84
N VAL A 104 -10.42 -11.94 -12.89
CA VAL A 104 -9.14 -11.65 -13.57
C VAL A 104 -9.39 -11.64 -15.08
N VAL A 105 -9.14 -10.50 -15.72
CA VAL A 105 -9.27 -10.30 -17.17
C VAL A 105 -7.96 -10.63 -17.87
N ARG A 106 -6.83 -10.28 -17.26
CA ARG A 106 -5.49 -10.58 -17.78
C ARG A 106 -4.50 -10.75 -16.64
N TYR A 107 -3.68 -11.78 -16.75
CA TYR A 107 -2.52 -11.97 -15.91
C TYR A 107 -1.32 -12.38 -16.77
N VAL A 108 -0.21 -11.68 -16.60
CA VAL A 108 1.10 -12.00 -17.16
C VAL A 108 2.10 -11.77 -16.05
N ASP A 109 2.92 -12.76 -15.75
CA ASP A 109 4.06 -12.58 -14.87
C ASP A 109 5.26 -13.31 -15.47
N THR A 110 6.21 -12.50 -15.92
CA THR A 110 7.47 -12.89 -16.57
C THR A 110 8.56 -12.01 -15.99
N ASP A 111 9.83 -12.35 -16.19
CA ASP A 111 10.96 -11.58 -15.66
C ASP A 111 10.90 -10.09 -16.07
N VAL A 112 10.45 -9.81 -17.29
CA VAL A 112 10.41 -8.44 -17.85
C VAL A 112 9.07 -7.71 -17.70
N LEU A 113 8.00 -8.42 -17.34
CA LEU A 113 6.65 -7.87 -17.27
C LEU A 113 5.80 -8.57 -16.21
N THR A 114 5.25 -7.77 -15.29
CA THR A 114 4.03 -8.12 -14.58
C THR A 114 2.88 -7.24 -15.08
N LEU A 115 1.81 -7.88 -15.53
CA LEU A 115 0.54 -7.23 -15.86
C LEU A 115 -0.58 -8.00 -15.16
N PHE A 116 -1.37 -7.30 -14.37
CA PHE A 116 -2.57 -7.84 -13.75
C PHE A 116 -3.72 -6.88 -13.97
N VAL A 117 -4.81 -7.38 -14.55
CA VAL A 117 -6.04 -6.63 -14.80
C VAL A 117 -7.20 -7.44 -14.25
N ALA A 118 -7.97 -6.86 -13.35
CA ALA A 118 -9.18 -7.47 -12.79
C ALA A 118 -10.30 -6.45 -12.66
N ILE A 119 -11.54 -6.94 -12.70
CA ILE A 119 -12.76 -6.15 -12.53
C ILE A 119 -13.69 -6.84 -11.54
N SER A 120 -14.53 -6.08 -10.88
CA SER A 120 -15.58 -6.58 -9.98
C SER A 120 -16.78 -5.63 -9.97
N SER A 121 -17.85 -6.00 -9.26
CA SER A 121 -18.96 -5.06 -9.06
C SER A 121 -18.55 -3.84 -8.23
N VAL A 122 -17.56 -4.04 -7.32
CA VAL A 122 -17.05 -3.03 -6.38
C VAL A 122 -15.78 -2.30 -6.84
N GLY A 123 -15.20 -2.60 -8.01
CA GLY A 123 -14.02 -1.89 -8.47
C GLY A 123 -13.30 -2.53 -9.64
N PHE A 124 -12.07 -2.09 -9.83
CA PHE A 124 -11.14 -2.65 -10.80
C PHE A 124 -9.73 -2.62 -10.24
N ASN A 125 -8.83 -3.36 -10.87
CA ASN A 125 -7.40 -3.27 -10.64
C ASN A 125 -6.66 -3.30 -11.95
N VAL A 126 -5.71 -2.38 -12.12
CA VAL A 126 -4.64 -2.49 -13.12
C VAL A 126 -3.32 -2.33 -12.41
N TYR A 127 -2.51 -3.37 -12.46
CA TYR A 127 -1.12 -3.35 -12.05
C TYR A 127 -0.24 -3.65 -13.26
N TYR A 128 0.71 -2.76 -13.53
CA TYR A 128 1.73 -2.91 -14.54
C TYR A 128 3.09 -2.64 -13.92
N HIS A 129 4.06 -3.51 -14.21
CA HIS A 129 5.47 -3.29 -13.92
C HIS A 129 6.29 -3.90 -15.05
N GLY A 130 7.00 -3.06 -15.81
CA GLY A 130 7.78 -3.51 -16.95
C GLY A 130 8.68 -2.42 -17.50
N ARG A 131 8.98 -2.49 -18.81
CA ARG A 131 9.92 -1.59 -19.51
C ARG A 131 9.69 -0.10 -19.25
N TRP A 132 8.44 0.33 -19.12
CA TRP A 132 8.09 1.75 -19.02
C TRP A 132 8.02 2.28 -17.58
N GLY A 133 8.18 1.40 -16.59
CA GLY A 133 8.06 1.76 -15.18
C GLY A 133 6.99 0.91 -14.47
N MET A 134 6.39 1.51 -13.44
CA MET A 134 5.35 0.90 -12.64
C MET A 134 4.08 1.77 -12.62
N LEU A 135 2.93 1.15 -12.85
CA LEU A 135 1.61 1.76 -12.74
C LEU A 135 0.72 0.88 -11.86
N LYS A 136 0.04 1.50 -10.89
CA LYS A 136 -0.98 0.86 -10.06
C LYS A 136 -2.19 1.77 -10.01
N VAL A 137 -3.33 1.30 -10.48
CA VAL A 137 -4.61 2.04 -10.44
C VAL A 137 -5.76 1.12 -10.05
N GLY A 138 -6.77 1.69 -9.40
CA GLY A 138 -7.94 0.97 -8.89
C GLY A 138 -7.79 0.59 -7.42
N TRP A 139 -8.20 -0.62 -7.04
CA TRP A 139 -8.02 -1.19 -5.71
C TRP A 139 -7.12 -2.41 -5.78
N LYS A 140 -6.22 -2.61 -4.81
CA LYS A 140 -5.09 -3.57 -4.89
C LYS A 140 -5.48 -5.07 -4.86
N ALA A 141 -6.37 -5.51 -5.75
CA ALA A 141 -6.77 -6.91 -5.87
C ALA A 141 -5.64 -7.85 -6.30
N TRP A 142 -4.58 -7.35 -6.98
CA TRP A 142 -3.44 -8.20 -7.34
C TRP A 142 -2.73 -8.80 -6.11
N ASN A 143 -2.79 -8.13 -4.95
CA ASN A 143 -2.22 -8.64 -3.71
C ASN A 143 -2.99 -9.86 -3.15
N CYS A 144 -4.21 -10.10 -3.63
CA CYS A 144 -5.01 -11.27 -3.28
C CYS A 144 -4.88 -12.39 -4.31
N TRP A 145 -4.05 -12.23 -5.36
CA TRP A 145 -3.90 -13.23 -6.42
C TRP A 145 -2.68 -14.12 -6.19
N GLY A 146 -2.89 -15.43 -6.20
CA GLY A 146 -1.86 -16.45 -6.02
C GLY A 146 -1.24 -16.96 -7.34
N GLY A 147 -1.48 -16.27 -8.46
CA GLY A 147 -0.96 -16.64 -9.78
C GLY A 147 -1.93 -17.49 -10.62
N THR A 148 -2.69 -18.38 -9.98
CA THR A 148 -3.69 -19.24 -10.63
C THR A 148 -5.10 -19.06 -10.06
N THR A 149 -5.19 -18.79 -8.75
CA THR A 149 -6.43 -18.57 -8.02
C THR A 149 -6.28 -17.44 -7.02
N TRP A 150 -7.39 -16.96 -6.46
CA TRP A 150 -7.36 -16.03 -5.34
C TRP A 150 -6.81 -16.72 -4.09
N ASN A 151 -6.02 -15.98 -3.30
CA ASN A 151 -5.47 -16.44 -2.03
C ASN A 151 -6.60 -16.80 -1.06
N THR A 152 -6.32 -17.74 -0.15
CA THR A 152 -7.26 -18.17 0.90
C THR A 152 -7.17 -17.33 2.18
N VAL A 153 -6.19 -16.44 2.25
CA VAL A 153 -5.96 -15.49 3.35
C VAL A 153 -6.06 -14.05 2.85
N PRO A 154 -6.56 -13.12 3.68
CA PRO A 154 -6.65 -11.72 3.31
C PRO A 154 -5.26 -11.08 3.17
N PHE A 155 -5.15 -10.06 2.32
CA PHE A 155 -3.95 -9.24 2.15
C PHE A 155 -3.65 -8.33 3.38
N GLY A 156 -4.59 -8.21 4.32
CA GLY A 156 -4.42 -7.39 5.52
C GLY A 156 -5.25 -7.94 6.67
N PRO A 157 -5.57 -7.11 7.68
CA PRO A 157 -6.34 -7.55 8.85
C PRO A 157 -7.77 -8.03 8.51
N GLU A 158 -8.26 -7.72 7.31
CA GLU A 158 -9.63 -7.97 6.87
C GLU A 158 -9.67 -8.31 5.37
N TRP A 159 -10.78 -8.90 4.91
CA TRP A 159 -11.05 -9.09 3.48
C TRP A 159 -11.38 -7.76 2.79
N ARG A 160 -10.34 -6.98 2.53
CA ARG A 160 -10.40 -5.61 2.03
C ARG A 160 -9.16 -5.29 1.20
N VAL A 161 -9.34 -4.47 0.19
CA VAL A 161 -8.25 -4.01 -0.67
C VAL A 161 -8.20 -2.48 -0.67
N PRO A 162 -7.01 -1.88 -0.48
CA PRO A 162 -6.86 -0.44 -0.44
C PRO A 162 -7.01 0.16 -1.84
N VAL A 163 -7.45 1.42 -1.91
CA VAL A 163 -7.35 2.21 -3.14
C VAL A 163 -5.86 2.41 -3.49
N VAL A 164 -5.55 2.56 -4.77
CA VAL A 164 -4.19 2.87 -5.22
C VAL A 164 -4.21 3.77 -6.43
N PHE A 165 -3.31 4.74 -6.41
CA PHE A 165 -2.87 5.49 -7.58
C PHE A 165 -1.36 5.68 -7.47
N THR A 166 -0.59 4.97 -8.29
CA THR A 166 0.87 5.07 -8.31
C THR A 166 1.34 5.08 -9.75
N LEU A 167 2.14 6.10 -10.07
CA LEU A 167 2.90 6.17 -11.30
C LEU A 167 4.37 6.38 -10.92
N THR A 168 5.20 5.38 -11.20
CA THR A 168 6.64 5.48 -11.03
C THR A 168 7.29 5.25 -12.38
N PRO A 169 7.50 6.32 -13.17
CA PRO A 169 8.21 6.20 -14.42
C PRO A 169 9.63 5.68 -14.12
N PHE A 170 10.20 4.91 -15.04
CA PHE A 170 11.59 4.41 -14.99
C PHE A 170 11.92 3.32 -13.94
N LYS A 171 11.00 2.98 -13.03
CA LYS A 171 11.15 1.78 -12.18
C LYS A 171 10.92 0.52 -13.01
N ARG A 172 11.97 0.05 -13.68
CA ARG A 172 11.93 -1.11 -14.58
C ARG A 172 11.97 -2.41 -13.79
N LYS A 173 11.19 -3.39 -14.25
CA LYS A 173 11.35 -4.77 -13.82
C LYS A 173 12.64 -5.33 -14.47
N GLN A 174 13.46 -6.01 -13.69
CA GLN A 174 14.68 -6.68 -14.12
C GLN A 174 14.45 -8.17 -14.13
#